data_AF-A0A662DEU1-F1
#
_entry.id   AF-A0A662DEU1-F1
#
_cell.length_a   1.000
_cell.length_b   1.000
_cell.length_c   1.000
_cell.angle_alpha   90.00
_cell.angle_beta   90.00
_cell.angle_gamma   90.00
#
_symmetry.space_group_name_H-M   'P 1'
#
loop_
_entity.id
_entity.type
_entity.pdbx_description
1 polymer ?
#
loop_
_entity_poly.entity_id
_entity_poly.type
_entity_poly.pdbx_seq_one_letter_code
_entity_poly.pdbx_strand_id
1 'polypeptide(L)'
;MSVYSHTLDAVDDDVFKALNDPSRRLLLDALFAHDGQSLGELGELLPQMTRFGVMNHLAVLEEAGLVTTHRDGRRKLHYLNPVPIQMVHQRWITKYTERRVRTMTELKSDLEIEAARAVPDHVYQVIINVSPAVVWNAIVDGDVTQQYFYGTRVESSWEEGAGIRYMYPDGRVASEGTIISIDQGKMVEMTFQALWDEELVAEGPAREIWRVEDFNGASKLTIELYDTPVGSKTYTDFVSGFPYIVSGMKTVLETGRSLPAPY
;
A
#
# COMPACT_ATOMS: atom_id res chain seq x y z
N MET A 1 0.36 -31.84 13.04
CA MET A 1 0.48 -30.78 12.01
C MET A 1 1.24 -29.54 12.54
N SER A 2 2.35 -29.71 13.29
CA SER A 2 2.98 -28.61 14.06
C SER A 2 4.41 -28.24 13.61
N VAL A 3 5.11 -29.11 12.90
CA VAL A 3 6.54 -28.90 12.55
C VAL A 3 6.70 -27.99 11.33
N TYR A 4 5.78 -28.05 10.37
CA TYR A 4 5.84 -27.25 9.13
C TYR A 4 5.62 -25.74 9.33
N SER A 5 4.85 -25.33 10.35
CA SER A 5 4.60 -23.91 10.62
C SER A 5 5.86 -23.22 11.15
N HIS A 6 6.58 -23.89 12.06
CA HIS A 6 7.72 -23.28 12.75
C HIS A 6 8.94 -23.12 11.84
N THR A 7 9.15 -24.05 10.91
CA THR A 7 10.24 -23.96 9.91
C THR A 7 10.01 -22.83 8.91
N LEU A 8 8.75 -22.58 8.51
CA LEU A 8 8.43 -21.49 7.58
C LEU A 8 8.59 -20.10 8.24
N ASP A 9 8.27 -19.96 9.54
CA ASP A 9 8.49 -18.72 10.29
C ASP A 9 9.99 -18.38 10.42
N ALA A 10 10.83 -19.40 10.64
CA ALA A 10 12.27 -19.21 10.72
C ALA A 10 12.88 -18.74 9.38
N VAL A 11 12.42 -19.30 8.25
CA VAL A 11 12.87 -18.88 6.91
C VAL A 11 12.47 -17.43 6.61
N ASP A 12 11.25 -17.00 6.99
CA ASP A 12 10.81 -15.61 6.83
C ASP A 12 11.70 -14.65 7.64
N ASP A 13 11.94 -14.97 8.92
CA ASP A 13 12.78 -14.16 9.81
C ASP A 13 14.21 -14.01 9.28
N ASP A 14 14.77 -15.07 8.71
CA ASP A 14 16.12 -15.07 8.18
C ASP A 14 16.23 -14.25 6.89
N VAL A 15 15.22 -14.30 6.02
CA VAL A 15 15.10 -13.40 4.86
C VAL A 15 15.02 -11.95 5.31
N PHE A 16 14.15 -11.60 6.27
CA PHE A 16 14.02 -10.22 6.74
C PHE A 16 15.31 -9.69 7.39
N LYS A 17 15.95 -10.49 8.25
CA LYS A 17 17.26 -10.13 8.83
C LYS A 17 18.31 -9.94 7.75
N ALA A 18 18.33 -10.80 6.73
CA ALA A 18 19.25 -10.70 5.62
C ALA A 18 18.98 -9.45 4.74
N LEU A 19 17.74 -8.99 4.61
CA LEU A 19 17.42 -7.79 3.83
C LEU A 19 17.60 -6.46 4.60
N ASN A 20 17.71 -6.49 5.95
CA ASN A 20 17.83 -5.30 6.80
C ASN A 20 19.22 -4.59 6.74
N ASP A 21 19.93 -4.69 5.63
CA ASP A 21 21.23 -4.05 5.43
C ASP A 21 21.36 -3.56 3.99
N PRO A 22 21.74 -2.29 3.78
CA PRO A 22 21.85 -1.72 2.44
C PRO A 22 22.94 -2.40 1.59
N SER A 23 24.05 -2.86 2.18
CA SER A 23 25.10 -3.55 1.43
C SER A 23 24.63 -4.92 0.93
N ARG A 24 23.81 -5.64 1.71
CA ARG A 24 23.21 -6.91 1.27
C ARG A 24 22.20 -6.71 0.14
N ARG A 25 21.36 -5.66 0.21
CA ARG A 25 20.44 -5.30 -0.88
C ARG A 25 21.18 -4.93 -2.16
N LEU A 26 22.25 -4.13 -2.06
CA LEU A 26 23.09 -3.78 -3.22
C LEU A 26 23.71 -5.01 -3.89
N LEU A 27 24.18 -5.98 -3.11
CA LEU A 27 24.72 -7.24 -3.64
C LEU A 27 23.64 -8.05 -4.39
N LEU A 28 22.42 -8.10 -3.86
CA LEU A 28 21.28 -8.76 -4.52
C LEU A 28 20.87 -8.04 -5.80
N ASP A 29 20.84 -6.70 -5.81
CA ASP A 29 20.53 -5.90 -7.01
C ASP A 29 21.58 -6.11 -8.10
N ALA A 30 22.86 -6.23 -7.73
CA ALA A 30 23.93 -6.53 -8.66
C ALA A 30 23.80 -7.93 -9.27
N LEU A 31 23.47 -8.94 -8.45
CA LEU A 31 23.22 -10.30 -8.93
C LEU A 31 21.96 -10.38 -9.79
N PHE A 32 20.92 -9.62 -9.46
CA PHE A 32 19.74 -9.46 -10.31
C PHE A 32 20.10 -8.90 -11.69
N ALA A 33 20.94 -7.86 -11.73
CA ALA A 33 21.39 -7.26 -12.99
C ALA A 33 22.30 -8.20 -13.79
N HIS A 34 23.18 -8.94 -13.10
CA HIS A 34 24.09 -9.89 -13.71
C HIS A 34 24.48 -11.00 -12.73
N ASP A 35 23.99 -12.21 -12.96
CA ASP A 35 24.28 -13.37 -12.12
C ASP A 35 25.67 -13.98 -12.36
N GLY A 36 26.11 -14.88 -11.47
CA GLY A 36 27.36 -15.61 -11.64
C GLY A 36 28.61 -14.79 -11.36
N GLN A 37 28.51 -13.77 -10.51
CA GLN A 37 29.63 -12.91 -10.14
C GLN A 37 30.52 -13.53 -9.05
N SER A 38 31.82 -13.27 -9.13
CA SER A 38 32.80 -13.66 -8.13
C SER A 38 32.82 -12.69 -6.94
N LEU A 39 33.43 -13.14 -5.84
CA LEU A 39 33.66 -12.27 -4.66
C LEU A 39 34.45 -11.00 -4.99
N GLY A 40 35.32 -11.05 -6.02
CA GLY A 40 36.09 -9.89 -6.44
C GLY A 40 35.19 -8.82 -7.05
N GLU A 41 34.40 -9.22 -8.06
CA GLU A 41 33.45 -8.35 -8.77
C GLU A 41 32.42 -7.76 -7.82
N LEU A 42 31.83 -8.58 -6.94
CA LEU A 42 30.89 -8.11 -5.92
C LEU A 42 31.55 -7.19 -4.87
N GLY A 43 32.84 -7.39 -4.60
CA GLY A 43 33.60 -6.53 -3.68
C GLY A 43 33.90 -5.15 -4.24
N GLU A 44 34.01 -5.00 -5.56
CA GLU A 44 34.24 -3.70 -6.21
C GLU A 44 33.06 -2.72 -6.01
N LEU A 45 31.84 -3.24 -5.81
CA LEU A 45 30.64 -2.46 -5.53
C LEU A 45 30.64 -1.84 -4.12
N LEU A 46 31.49 -2.33 -3.22
CA LEU A 46 31.57 -1.92 -1.82
C LEU A 46 33.00 -1.48 -1.47
N PRO A 47 33.52 -0.38 -2.06
CA PRO A 47 34.93 0.00 -1.94
C PRO A 47 35.34 0.40 -0.51
N GLN A 48 34.38 0.79 0.33
CA GLN A 48 34.60 1.14 1.73
C GLN A 48 34.65 -0.10 2.65
N MET A 49 34.41 -1.29 2.11
CA MET A 49 34.30 -2.53 2.86
C MET A 49 35.47 -3.47 2.59
N THR A 50 35.93 -4.17 3.62
CA THR A 50 36.94 -5.20 3.44
C THR A 50 36.34 -6.41 2.71
N ARG A 51 37.18 -7.13 1.97
CA ARG A 51 36.79 -8.41 1.34
C ARG A 51 36.18 -9.40 2.33
N PHE A 52 36.62 -9.37 3.58
CA PHE A 52 36.06 -10.18 4.66
C PHE A 52 34.63 -9.74 5.04
N GLY A 53 34.36 -8.43 5.07
CA GLY A 53 33.01 -7.89 5.26
C GLY A 53 32.03 -8.32 4.17
N VAL A 54 32.46 -8.25 2.90
CA VAL A 54 31.67 -8.73 1.76
C VAL A 54 31.39 -10.23 1.88
N MET A 55 32.39 -11.02 2.28
CA MET A 55 32.23 -12.46 2.50
C MET A 55 31.22 -12.77 3.62
N ASN A 56 31.21 -12.01 4.71
CA ASN A 56 30.22 -12.16 5.78
C ASN A 56 28.81 -11.83 5.30
N HIS A 57 28.65 -10.78 4.50
CA HIS A 57 27.35 -10.46 3.91
C HIS A 57 26.85 -11.56 2.96
N LEU A 58 27.73 -12.10 2.12
CA LEU A 58 27.39 -13.21 1.24
C LEU A 58 27.06 -14.49 2.04
N ALA A 59 27.75 -14.75 3.16
CA ALA A 59 27.41 -15.86 4.05
C ALA A 59 26.00 -15.73 4.64
N VAL A 60 25.62 -14.53 5.11
CA VAL A 60 24.25 -14.27 5.60
C VAL A 60 23.20 -14.43 4.50
N LEU A 61 23.50 -13.95 3.28
CA LEU A 61 22.61 -14.12 2.14
C LEU A 61 22.49 -15.59 1.69
N GLU A 62 23.58 -16.35 1.77
CA GLU A 62 23.59 -17.80 1.51
C GLU A 62 22.80 -18.57 2.58
N GLU A 63 22.94 -18.21 3.85
CA GLU A 63 22.22 -18.83 4.97
C GLU A 63 20.70 -18.57 4.89
N ALA A 64 20.31 -17.35 4.52
CA ALA A 64 18.91 -17.00 4.23
C ALA A 64 18.40 -17.56 2.89
N GLY A 65 19.26 -18.26 2.13
CA GLY A 65 18.93 -18.84 0.84
C GLY A 65 18.69 -17.83 -0.28
N LEU A 66 19.00 -16.53 -0.07
CA LEU A 66 18.84 -15.46 -1.06
C LEU A 66 19.94 -15.46 -2.11
N VAL A 67 21.08 -16.08 -1.81
CA VAL A 67 22.20 -16.31 -2.74
C VAL A 67 22.55 -17.79 -2.76
N THR A 68 22.77 -18.34 -3.95
CA THR A 68 23.33 -19.68 -4.13
C THR A 68 24.71 -19.56 -4.76
N THR A 69 25.54 -20.59 -4.59
CA THR A 69 26.91 -20.55 -5.12
C THR A 69 27.25 -21.78 -5.93
N HIS A 70 28.05 -21.54 -6.97
CA HIS A 70 28.59 -22.57 -7.84
C HIS A 70 30.11 -22.42 -7.91
N ARG A 71 30.84 -23.55 -7.85
CA ARG A 71 32.29 -23.56 -8.02
C ARG A 71 32.63 -23.82 -9.48
N ASP A 72 33.28 -22.84 -10.11
CA ASP A 72 33.87 -22.98 -11.44
C ASP A 72 35.40 -22.91 -11.33
N GLY A 73 36.02 -24.08 -11.37
CA GLY A 73 37.46 -24.24 -11.13
C GLY A 73 37.88 -23.70 -9.75
N ARG A 74 38.65 -22.59 -9.75
CA ARG A 74 39.10 -21.90 -8.52
C ARG A 74 38.18 -20.76 -8.08
N ARG A 75 37.15 -20.43 -8.85
CA ARG A 75 36.23 -19.32 -8.59
C ARG A 75 34.97 -19.84 -7.91
N LYS A 76 34.52 -19.13 -6.87
CA LYS A 76 33.17 -19.28 -6.29
C LYS A 76 32.33 -18.17 -6.91
N LEU A 77 31.34 -18.56 -7.71
CA LEU A 77 30.40 -17.67 -8.35
C LEU A 77 29.10 -17.65 -7.53
N HIS A 78 28.46 -16.48 -7.45
CA HIS A 78 27.26 -16.24 -6.66
C HIS A 78 26.10 -15.93 -7.59
N TYR A 79 24.93 -16.44 -7.26
CA TYR A 79 23.71 -16.32 -8.04
C TYR A 79 22.56 -15.92 -7.14
N LEU A 80 21.70 -15.02 -7.61
CA LEU A 80 20.47 -14.66 -6.95
C LEU A 80 19.56 -15.88 -6.87
N ASN A 81 19.00 -16.13 -5.69
CA ASN A 81 17.88 -17.04 -5.54
C ASN A 81 16.65 -16.23 -5.12
N PRO A 82 15.72 -15.94 -6.06
CA PRO A 82 14.54 -15.14 -5.76
C PRO A 82 13.45 -15.93 -5.03
N VAL A 83 13.60 -17.26 -4.87
CA VAL A 83 12.56 -18.14 -4.31
C VAL A 83 12.15 -17.73 -2.88
N PRO A 84 13.07 -17.47 -1.92
CA PRO A 84 12.67 -17.05 -0.58
C PRO A 84 11.92 -15.72 -0.57
N ILE A 85 12.30 -14.77 -1.43
CA ILE A 85 11.58 -13.49 -1.60
C ILE A 85 10.17 -13.75 -2.11
N GLN A 86 10.01 -14.62 -3.11
CA GLN A 86 8.69 -14.97 -3.65
C GLN A 86 7.82 -15.71 -2.63
N MET A 87 8.43 -16.53 -1.76
CA MET A 87 7.71 -17.21 -0.68
C MET A 87 7.22 -16.23 0.40
N VAL A 88 8.08 -15.29 0.83
CA VAL A 88 7.68 -14.21 1.74
C VAL A 88 6.59 -13.35 1.10
N HIS A 89 6.74 -13.02 -0.18
CA HIS A 89 5.71 -12.32 -0.95
C HIS A 89 4.39 -13.11 -0.91
N GLN A 90 4.37 -14.38 -1.31
CA GLN A 90 3.16 -15.19 -1.33
C GLN A 90 2.52 -15.42 0.05
N ARG A 91 3.34 -15.45 1.10
CA ARG A 91 2.87 -15.74 2.46
C ARG A 91 2.35 -14.51 3.18
N TRP A 92 3.01 -13.38 3.01
CA TRP A 92 2.70 -12.14 3.73
C TRP A 92 2.05 -11.15 2.79
N ILE A 93 2.78 -10.69 1.76
CA ILE A 93 2.32 -9.65 0.84
C ILE A 93 1.02 -10.08 0.18
N THR A 94 0.99 -11.26 -0.42
CA THR A 94 -0.20 -11.81 -1.06
C THR A 94 -1.35 -12.02 -0.09
N LYS A 95 -1.18 -12.31 1.22
CA LYS A 95 -2.33 -12.34 2.16
C LYS A 95 -2.92 -10.97 2.46
N TYR A 96 -2.12 -9.91 2.36
CA TYR A 96 -2.59 -8.52 2.40
C TYR A 96 -3.10 -8.04 1.04
N THR A 97 -2.78 -8.75 -0.05
CA THR A 97 -3.31 -8.49 -1.40
C THR A 97 -4.50 -9.39 -1.80
N GLU A 98 -4.70 -10.58 -1.22
CA GLU A 98 -5.66 -11.65 -1.62
C GLU A 98 -6.82 -11.87 -0.62
N ARG A 99 -7.07 -10.96 0.33
CA ARG A 99 -8.04 -11.17 1.42
C ARG A 99 -9.53 -11.10 1.00
N ARG A 100 -9.98 -11.78 -0.07
CA ARG A 100 -11.44 -11.92 -0.38
C ARG A 100 -11.94 -13.21 -1.08
N VAL A 101 -11.18 -14.29 -1.26
CA VAL A 101 -11.69 -15.44 -2.07
C VAL A 101 -12.22 -16.66 -1.30
N ARG A 102 -12.51 -16.59 0.01
CA ARG A 102 -13.08 -17.78 0.66
C ARG A 102 -13.97 -17.54 1.86
N THR A 103 -15.29 -17.40 1.63
CA THR A 103 -16.28 -18.25 2.32
C THR A 103 -17.61 -18.28 1.54
N MET A 104 -17.91 -19.41 0.89
CA MET A 104 -19.30 -19.88 0.67
C MET A 104 -19.59 -20.91 1.80
N THR A 105 -20.81 -21.17 2.28
CA THR A 105 -21.95 -21.72 1.51
C THR A 105 -23.27 -21.65 2.33
N GLU A 106 -24.22 -20.85 1.83
CA GLU A 106 -25.66 -21.14 1.58
C GLU A 106 -26.73 -21.22 2.69
N LEU A 107 -26.46 -21.03 3.99
CA LEU A 107 -27.58 -20.83 4.95
C LEU A 107 -27.39 -19.69 5.96
N LYS A 108 -26.38 -18.87 5.73
CA LYS A 108 -25.98 -17.73 6.57
C LYS A 108 -25.91 -16.44 5.75
N SER A 109 -26.59 -16.42 4.60
CA SER A 109 -26.39 -15.44 3.53
C SER A 109 -26.78 -14.02 3.96
N ASP A 110 -27.92 -13.82 4.61
CA ASP A 110 -28.38 -12.45 4.92
C ASP A 110 -27.58 -11.82 6.07
N LEU A 111 -27.29 -12.59 7.13
CA LEU A 111 -26.48 -12.13 8.27
C LEU A 111 -24.99 -12.01 7.95
N GLU A 112 -24.44 -12.85 7.07
CA GLU A 112 -23.07 -12.69 6.57
C GLU A 112 -22.97 -11.59 5.53
N ILE A 113 -24.00 -11.30 4.72
CA ILE A 113 -23.97 -10.12 3.84
C ILE A 113 -23.91 -8.85 4.69
N GLU A 114 -24.68 -8.76 5.77
CA GLU A 114 -24.65 -7.62 6.69
C GLU A 114 -23.33 -7.53 7.49
N ALA A 115 -22.80 -8.68 7.95
CA ALA A 115 -21.53 -8.73 8.69
C ALA A 115 -20.28 -8.64 7.80
N ALA A 116 -20.31 -9.12 6.55
CA ALA A 116 -19.25 -8.95 5.56
C ALA A 116 -19.26 -7.55 4.95
N ARG A 117 -20.42 -6.89 4.86
CA ARG A 117 -20.50 -5.43 4.61
C ARG A 117 -19.99 -4.58 5.77
N ALA A 118 -19.82 -5.15 6.96
CA ALA A 118 -19.27 -4.46 8.13
C ALA A 118 -17.73 -4.50 8.19
N VAL A 119 -17.07 -5.45 7.50
CA VAL A 119 -15.60 -5.52 7.44
C VAL A 119 -15.12 -4.81 6.18
N PRO A 120 -14.27 -3.78 6.29
CA PRO A 120 -13.73 -3.08 5.13
C PRO A 120 -12.76 -3.96 4.33
N ASP A 121 -12.74 -3.73 3.02
CA ASP A 121 -11.88 -4.39 2.04
C ASP A 121 -10.47 -3.87 2.08
N HIS A 122 -10.35 -2.57 2.38
CA HIS A 122 -9.09 -1.92 2.64
C HIS A 122 -9.24 -0.86 3.72
N VAL A 123 -8.19 -0.64 4.51
CA VAL A 123 -8.16 0.40 5.53
C VAL A 123 -6.83 1.13 5.47
N TYR A 124 -6.89 2.45 5.30
CA TYR A 124 -5.77 3.36 5.51
C TYR A 124 -5.93 4.08 6.83
N GLN A 125 -4.81 4.24 7.55
CA GLN A 125 -4.78 5.04 8.76
C GLN A 125 -3.51 5.91 8.78
N VAL A 126 -3.69 7.18 9.11
CA VAL A 126 -2.59 8.13 9.25
C VAL A 126 -2.82 9.03 10.47
N ILE A 127 -1.71 9.41 11.11
CA ILE A 127 -1.70 10.49 12.10
C ILE A 127 -1.23 11.78 11.43
N ILE A 128 -2.01 12.84 11.55
CA ILE A 128 -1.72 14.17 11.01
C ILE A 128 -1.63 15.14 12.17
N ASN A 129 -0.52 15.86 12.28
CA ASN A 129 -0.18 16.74 13.40
C ASN A 129 -0.89 18.11 13.30
N VAL A 130 -2.21 18.07 13.12
CA VAL A 130 -3.14 19.21 13.15
C VAL A 130 -4.41 18.79 13.88
N SER A 131 -5.31 19.73 14.21
CA SER A 131 -6.56 19.41 14.91
C SER A 131 -7.58 18.70 14.00
N PRO A 132 -8.52 17.92 14.56
CA PRO A 132 -9.56 17.21 13.79
C PRO A 132 -10.37 18.14 12.88
N ALA A 133 -10.63 19.37 13.34
CA ALA A 133 -11.34 20.37 12.54
C ALA A 133 -10.58 20.77 11.27
N VAL A 134 -9.25 20.83 11.31
CA VAL A 134 -8.42 21.13 10.13
C VAL A 134 -8.44 19.96 9.14
N VAL A 135 -8.35 18.72 9.63
CA VAL A 135 -8.48 17.53 8.77
C VAL A 135 -9.87 17.45 8.16
N TRP A 136 -10.93 17.71 8.93
CA TRP A 136 -12.29 17.72 8.41
C TRP A 136 -12.48 18.77 7.31
N ASN A 137 -11.99 20.01 7.53
CA ASN A 137 -12.02 21.04 6.51
C ASN A 137 -11.31 20.60 5.22
N ALA A 138 -10.18 19.88 5.34
CA ALA A 138 -9.47 19.37 4.18
C ALA A 138 -10.28 18.38 3.35
N ILE A 139 -11.19 17.62 3.96
CA ILE A 139 -12.08 16.67 3.29
C ILE A 139 -13.20 17.40 2.55
N VAL A 140 -13.77 18.44 3.17
CA VAL A 140 -15.01 19.06 2.67
C VAL A 140 -14.80 20.32 1.82
N ASP A 141 -13.63 20.95 1.93
CA ASP A 141 -13.29 22.17 1.21
C ASP A 141 -12.57 21.85 -0.11
N GLY A 142 -13.26 22.16 -1.20
CA GLY A 142 -12.76 21.95 -2.55
C GLY A 142 -11.46 22.67 -2.93
N ASP A 143 -11.15 23.80 -2.30
CA ASP A 143 -9.88 24.51 -2.54
C ASP A 143 -8.72 23.81 -1.84
N VAL A 144 -9.02 23.07 -0.76
CA VAL A 144 -8.04 22.25 -0.06
C VAL A 144 -7.85 20.91 -0.77
N THR A 145 -8.92 20.23 -1.21
CA THR A 145 -8.78 18.95 -1.94
C THR A 145 -7.95 19.12 -3.21
N GLN A 146 -8.09 20.25 -3.91
CA GLN A 146 -7.31 20.53 -5.12
C GLN A 146 -5.80 20.48 -4.88
N GLN A 147 -5.33 20.72 -3.66
CA GLN A 147 -3.90 20.75 -3.33
C GLN A 147 -3.29 19.36 -3.10
N TYR A 148 -4.09 18.32 -2.88
CA TYR A 148 -3.60 16.97 -2.54
C TYR A 148 -4.32 15.81 -3.24
N PHE A 149 -5.53 16.02 -3.76
CA PHE A 149 -6.37 15.00 -4.38
C PHE A 149 -6.24 15.07 -5.91
N TYR A 150 -5.02 14.84 -6.42
CA TYR A 150 -4.72 14.85 -7.86
C TYR A 150 -5.17 16.13 -8.61
N GLY A 151 -5.12 17.29 -7.97
CA GLY A 151 -5.56 18.54 -8.58
C GLY A 151 -7.07 18.68 -8.72
N THR A 152 -7.85 17.76 -8.14
CA THR A 152 -9.31 17.78 -8.24
C THR A 152 -9.96 18.49 -7.06
N ARG A 153 -10.99 19.27 -7.37
CA ARG A 153 -11.82 19.98 -6.41
C ARG A 153 -13.07 19.17 -6.09
N VAL A 154 -13.34 18.94 -4.80
CA VAL A 154 -14.58 18.30 -4.37
C VAL A 154 -15.74 19.30 -4.39
N GLU A 155 -16.91 18.83 -4.82
CA GLU A 155 -18.18 19.57 -4.81
C GLU A 155 -19.31 18.70 -4.23
N SER A 156 -19.91 19.16 -3.14
CA SER A 156 -21.10 18.58 -2.53
C SER A 156 -21.78 19.58 -1.58
N SER A 157 -23.07 19.39 -1.31
CA SER A 157 -23.75 20.08 -0.19
C SER A 157 -23.48 19.42 1.16
N TRP A 158 -22.88 18.22 1.18
CA TRP A 158 -22.56 17.46 2.41
C TRP A 158 -23.79 17.16 3.29
N GLU A 159 -24.90 16.81 2.64
CA GLU A 159 -26.14 16.32 3.24
C GLU A 159 -26.33 14.84 2.87
N GLU A 160 -27.01 14.06 3.72
CA GLU A 160 -27.33 12.66 3.38
C GLU A 160 -28.17 12.60 2.09
N GLY A 161 -27.76 11.76 1.14
CA GLY A 161 -28.35 11.66 -0.20
C GLY A 161 -27.86 12.71 -1.20
N ALA A 162 -27.02 13.66 -0.80
CA ALA A 162 -26.46 14.64 -1.72
C ALA A 162 -25.48 14.00 -2.70
N GLY A 163 -25.42 14.53 -3.93
CA GLY A 163 -24.35 14.18 -4.86
C GLY A 163 -23.00 14.72 -4.41
N ILE A 164 -21.94 13.97 -4.70
CA ILE A 164 -20.54 14.40 -4.54
C ILE A 164 -19.81 14.20 -5.87
N ARG A 165 -18.94 15.15 -6.24
CA ARG A 165 -18.08 15.04 -7.43
C ARG A 165 -16.68 15.55 -7.14
N TYR A 166 -15.70 14.94 -7.78
CA TYR A 166 -14.34 15.48 -7.86
C TYR A 166 -14.10 15.98 -9.28
N MET A 167 -13.73 17.25 -9.41
CA MET A 167 -13.65 17.97 -10.68
C MET A 167 -12.21 18.38 -10.98
N TYR A 168 -11.73 18.10 -12.18
CA TYR A 168 -10.47 18.65 -12.66
C TYR A 168 -10.58 20.17 -12.92
N PRO A 169 -9.46 20.91 -12.95
CA PRO A 169 -9.47 22.35 -13.22
C PRO A 169 -10.02 22.74 -14.60
N ASP A 170 -10.01 21.80 -15.55
CA ASP A 170 -10.56 21.96 -16.90
C ASP A 170 -12.08 21.71 -16.98
N GLY A 171 -12.72 21.38 -15.84
CA GLY A 171 -14.15 21.14 -15.74
C GLY A 171 -14.58 19.70 -16.02
N ARG A 172 -13.66 18.78 -16.33
CA ARG A 172 -13.98 17.35 -16.44
C ARG A 172 -14.26 16.76 -15.06
N VAL A 173 -15.23 15.86 -14.98
CA VAL A 173 -15.53 15.08 -13.77
C VAL A 173 -14.55 13.92 -13.68
N ALA A 174 -13.77 13.85 -12.61
CA ALA A 174 -12.88 12.71 -12.34
C ALA A 174 -13.67 11.55 -11.73
N SER A 175 -14.50 11.85 -10.73
CA SER A 175 -15.37 10.86 -10.10
C SER A 175 -16.67 11.49 -9.62
N GLU A 176 -17.67 10.65 -9.44
CA GLU A 176 -18.97 11.02 -8.90
C GLU A 176 -19.44 10.03 -7.83
N GLY A 177 -20.43 10.42 -7.03
CA GLY A 177 -20.96 9.60 -5.97
C GLY A 177 -22.12 10.26 -5.24
N THR A 178 -22.49 9.66 -4.11
CA THR A 178 -23.57 10.11 -3.24
C THR A 178 -23.15 9.96 -1.79
N ILE A 179 -23.46 10.96 -0.96
CA ILE A 179 -23.28 10.89 0.49
C ILE A 179 -24.33 9.92 1.05
N ILE A 180 -23.87 8.86 1.72
CA ILE A 180 -24.75 7.84 2.34
C ILE A 180 -25.11 8.29 3.76
N SER A 181 -24.12 8.67 4.57
CA SER A 181 -24.31 9.20 5.92
C SER A 181 -23.18 10.15 6.30
N ILE A 182 -23.46 11.11 7.18
CA ILE A 182 -22.46 12.10 7.61
C ILE A 182 -22.68 12.54 9.07
N ASP A 183 -21.62 12.48 9.88
CA ASP A 183 -21.50 13.15 11.18
C ASP A 183 -20.47 14.27 11.02
N GLN A 184 -20.96 15.50 10.88
CA GLN A 184 -20.15 16.68 10.59
C GLN A 184 -19.00 16.84 11.60
N GLY A 185 -17.77 16.89 11.09
CA GLY A 185 -16.55 17.01 11.87
C GLY A 185 -15.90 15.67 12.25
N LYS A 186 -16.55 14.53 11.96
CA LYS A 186 -16.12 13.22 12.47
C LYS A 186 -16.15 12.11 11.44
N MET A 187 -17.18 12.02 10.62
CA MET A 187 -17.34 10.87 9.72
C MET A 187 -18.17 11.24 8.48
N VAL A 188 -17.74 10.78 7.31
CA VAL A 188 -18.57 10.75 6.11
C VAL A 188 -18.47 9.38 5.46
N GLU A 189 -19.62 8.81 5.11
CA GLU A 189 -19.79 7.61 4.29
C GLU A 189 -20.37 8.03 2.94
N MET A 190 -19.76 7.59 1.85
CA MET A 190 -20.13 8.00 0.50
C MET A 190 -19.82 6.91 -0.52
N THR A 191 -20.47 6.97 -1.68
CA THR A 191 -20.05 6.20 -2.84
C THR A 191 -18.99 6.93 -3.66
N PHE A 192 -18.17 6.18 -4.37
CA PHE A 192 -17.13 6.67 -5.27
C PHE A 192 -17.15 5.89 -6.58
N GLN A 193 -17.48 6.56 -7.68
CA GLN A 193 -17.42 6.04 -9.04
C GLN A 193 -16.34 6.78 -9.81
N ALA A 194 -15.27 6.09 -10.18
CA ALA A 194 -14.27 6.62 -11.08
C ALA A 194 -14.83 6.73 -12.52
N LEU A 195 -14.54 7.85 -13.19
CA LEU A 195 -15.00 8.15 -14.55
C LEU A 195 -13.85 8.32 -15.57
N TRP A 196 -12.61 8.09 -15.15
CA TRP A 196 -11.42 8.27 -16.00
C TRP A 196 -11.03 7.03 -16.83
N ASP A 197 -11.69 5.90 -16.63
CA ASP A 197 -11.44 4.63 -17.33
C ASP A 197 -12.74 3.84 -17.49
N GLU A 198 -13.02 3.32 -18.69
CA GLU A 198 -14.29 2.64 -19.02
C GLU A 198 -14.48 1.32 -18.25
N GLU A 199 -13.39 0.64 -17.87
CA GLU A 199 -13.44 -0.60 -17.09
C GLU A 199 -13.85 -0.29 -15.64
N LEU A 200 -13.33 0.80 -15.08
CA LEU A 200 -13.76 1.28 -13.75
C LEU A 200 -15.22 1.69 -13.73
N VAL A 201 -15.71 2.34 -14.80
CA VAL A 201 -17.14 2.66 -14.95
C VAL A 201 -17.99 1.38 -14.95
N ALA A 202 -17.52 0.33 -15.63
CA ALA A 202 -18.23 -0.94 -15.69
C ALA A 202 -18.26 -1.72 -14.35
N GLU A 203 -17.27 -1.51 -13.47
CA GLU A 203 -17.24 -2.11 -12.13
C GLU A 203 -18.29 -1.52 -11.18
N GLY A 204 -18.75 -0.31 -11.45
CA GLY A 204 -19.69 0.39 -10.59
C GLY A 204 -19.02 1.07 -9.38
N PRO A 205 -19.83 1.69 -8.50
CA PRO A 205 -19.31 2.52 -7.43
C PRO A 205 -18.77 1.68 -6.28
N ALA A 206 -17.61 2.09 -5.76
CA ALA A 206 -17.15 1.66 -4.44
C ALA A 206 -17.87 2.43 -3.34
N ARG A 207 -17.78 1.93 -2.10
CA ARG A 207 -18.24 2.63 -0.90
C ARG A 207 -17.05 2.97 -0.02
N GLU A 208 -16.99 4.21 0.46
CA GLU A 208 -15.89 4.72 1.26
C GLU A 208 -16.40 5.34 2.57
N ILE A 209 -15.65 5.15 3.66
CA ILE A 209 -15.88 5.82 4.93
C ILE A 209 -14.61 6.54 5.36
N TRP A 210 -14.71 7.85 5.57
CA TRP A 210 -13.63 8.68 6.10
C TRP A 210 -13.98 9.08 7.54
N ARG A 211 -13.13 8.72 8.52
CA ARG A 211 -13.30 9.05 9.94
C ARG A 211 -12.14 9.89 10.46
N VAL A 212 -12.47 10.95 11.20
CA VAL A 212 -11.52 11.84 11.86
C VAL A 212 -11.74 11.76 13.36
N GLU A 213 -10.69 11.41 14.09
CA GLU A 213 -10.70 11.30 15.56
C GLU A 213 -9.59 12.15 16.16
N ASP A 214 -9.80 12.66 17.38
CA ASP A 214 -8.70 13.22 18.17
C ASP A 214 -7.67 12.12 18.49
N PHE A 215 -6.41 12.49 18.41
CA PHE A 215 -5.30 11.66 18.80
C PHE A 215 -4.28 12.49 19.59
N ASN A 216 -4.56 12.72 20.87
CA ASN A 216 -3.65 13.39 21.80
C ASN A 216 -3.20 14.78 21.31
N GLY A 217 -4.14 15.59 20.80
CA GLY A 217 -3.84 16.92 20.26
C GLY A 217 -3.40 16.93 18.79
N ALA A 218 -3.27 15.76 18.16
CA ALA A 218 -3.22 15.57 16.71
C ALA A 218 -4.53 14.94 16.21
N SER A 219 -4.57 14.57 14.93
CA SER A 219 -5.71 13.88 14.32
C SER A 219 -5.33 12.49 13.84
N LYS A 220 -6.22 11.52 14.05
CA LYS A 220 -6.17 10.21 13.40
C LYS A 220 -7.23 10.18 12.32
N LEU A 221 -6.80 10.08 11.06
CA LEU A 221 -7.66 9.90 9.91
C LEU A 221 -7.66 8.40 9.55
N THR A 222 -8.84 7.80 9.50
CA THR A 222 -9.06 6.43 9.05
C THR A 222 -9.94 6.45 7.80
N ILE A 223 -9.52 5.78 6.74
CA ILE A 223 -10.28 5.68 5.50
C ILE A 223 -10.49 4.22 5.17
N GLU A 224 -11.74 3.85 4.99
CA GLU A 224 -12.18 2.47 4.79
C GLU A 224 -12.83 2.34 3.42
N LEU A 225 -12.42 1.32 2.67
CA LEU A 225 -12.99 0.98 1.38
C LEU A 225 -13.85 -0.28 1.51
N TYR A 226 -15.00 -0.28 0.88
CA TYR A 226 -15.97 -1.36 0.86
C TYR A 226 -16.48 -1.61 -0.57
N ASP A 227 -17.02 -2.80 -0.75
CA ASP A 227 -17.69 -3.22 -1.98
C ASP A 227 -16.74 -3.23 -3.20
N THR A 228 -15.44 -3.43 -2.94
CA THR A 228 -14.39 -3.58 -3.95
C THR A 228 -13.80 -4.99 -3.87
N PRO A 229 -14.28 -5.94 -4.69
CA PRO A 229 -13.72 -7.29 -4.72
C PRO A 229 -12.21 -7.25 -4.96
N VAL A 230 -11.46 -8.09 -4.24
CA VAL A 230 -10.02 -8.21 -4.49
C VAL A 230 -9.79 -8.67 -5.93
N GLY A 231 -8.88 -7.99 -6.61
CA GLY A 231 -8.58 -8.19 -8.04
C GLY A 231 -9.42 -7.31 -8.96
N SER A 232 -10.38 -6.55 -8.45
CA SER A 232 -11.02 -5.49 -9.23
C SER A 232 -10.01 -4.37 -9.53
N LYS A 233 -10.22 -3.68 -10.65
CA LYS A 233 -9.42 -2.53 -11.03
C LYS A 233 -9.62 -1.37 -10.06
N THR A 234 -10.85 -1.16 -9.57
CA THR A 234 -11.14 -0.16 -8.54
C THR A 234 -10.34 -0.41 -7.26
N TYR A 235 -10.26 -1.66 -6.79
CA TYR A 235 -9.41 -2.01 -5.65
C TYR A 235 -7.93 -1.72 -5.92
N THR A 236 -7.44 -2.07 -7.11
CA THR A 236 -6.03 -1.90 -7.50
C THR A 236 -5.64 -0.43 -7.62
N ASP A 237 -6.46 0.38 -8.28
CA ASP A 237 -6.26 1.82 -8.47
C ASP A 237 -6.37 2.56 -7.13
N PHE A 238 -7.32 2.15 -6.27
CA PHE A 238 -7.40 2.67 -4.91
C PHE A 238 -6.13 2.34 -4.13
N VAL A 239 -5.74 1.06 -4.03
CA VAL A 239 -4.58 0.65 -3.21
C VAL A 239 -3.26 1.29 -3.68
N SER A 240 -3.13 1.56 -4.99
CA SER A 240 -1.94 2.21 -5.55
C SER A 240 -1.98 3.74 -5.46
N GLY A 241 -3.14 4.37 -5.64
CA GLY A 241 -3.28 5.83 -5.69
C GLY A 241 -3.52 6.48 -4.32
N PHE A 242 -4.28 5.84 -3.43
CA PHE A 242 -4.66 6.42 -2.16
C PHE A 242 -3.49 6.79 -1.22
N PRO A 243 -2.37 6.03 -1.18
CA PRO A 243 -1.18 6.46 -0.44
C PRO A 243 -0.67 7.85 -0.85
N TYR A 244 -0.80 8.24 -2.12
CA TYR A 244 -0.45 9.58 -2.58
C TYR A 244 -1.40 10.65 -2.04
N ILE A 245 -2.72 10.40 -2.06
CA ILE A 245 -3.75 11.31 -1.52
C ILE A 245 -3.50 11.55 -0.02
N VAL A 246 -3.34 10.46 0.75
CA VAL A 246 -3.14 10.52 2.20
C VAL A 246 -1.83 11.25 2.55
N SER A 247 -0.75 10.95 1.82
CA SER A 247 0.54 11.63 2.00
C SER A 247 0.47 13.10 1.59
N GLY A 248 -0.26 13.42 0.52
CA GLY A 248 -0.49 14.77 0.03
C GLY A 248 -1.23 15.62 1.05
N MET A 249 -2.35 15.10 1.58
CA MET A 249 -3.13 15.78 2.62
C MET A 249 -2.24 16.06 3.83
N LYS A 250 -1.56 15.04 4.36
CA LYS A 250 -0.67 15.20 5.51
C LYS A 250 0.37 16.29 5.26
N THR A 251 1.01 16.26 4.09
CA THR A 251 2.05 17.24 3.73
C THR A 251 1.49 18.66 3.64
N VAL A 252 0.37 18.85 2.95
CA VAL A 252 -0.30 20.15 2.83
C VAL A 252 -0.69 20.70 4.20
N LEU A 253 -1.31 19.87 5.04
CA LEU A 253 -1.81 20.32 6.34
C LEU A 253 -0.69 20.60 7.35
N GLU A 254 0.41 19.83 7.32
CA GLU A 254 1.52 20.01 8.27
C GLU A 254 2.53 21.08 7.84
N THR A 255 2.66 21.33 6.54
CA THR A 255 3.73 22.18 6.00
C THR A 255 3.24 23.38 5.20
N GLY A 256 1.97 23.38 4.77
CA GLY A 256 1.41 24.37 3.86
C GLY A 256 1.90 24.22 2.41
N ARG A 257 2.50 23.09 2.03
CA ARG A 257 3.04 22.84 0.68
C ARG A 257 2.51 21.53 0.12
N SER A 258 2.15 21.52 -1.16
CA SER A 258 1.77 20.30 -1.87
C SER A 258 2.97 19.39 -2.13
N LEU A 259 2.71 18.08 -2.22
CA LEU A 259 3.66 17.15 -2.82
C LEU A 259 3.84 17.48 -4.31
N PRO A 260 5.00 17.14 -4.91
CA PRO A 260 5.15 17.18 -6.35
C PRO A 260 4.05 16.35 -7.03
N ALA A 261 3.55 16.83 -8.17
CA ALA A 261 2.63 16.05 -9.00
C ALA A 261 3.30 14.71 -9.37
N PRO A 262 2.57 13.59 -9.41
CA PRO A 262 3.18 12.29 -9.63
C PRO A 262 3.92 12.22 -10.96
N TYR A 263 3.37 12.78 -12.05
CA TYR A 263 4.00 12.97 -13.36
C TYR A 263 3.22 14.05 -14.13
#